data_AF-A0A101LRS0-F1
#
_entry.id   AF-A0A101LRS0-F1
#
_cell.length_a   1.000
_cell.length_b   1.000
_cell.length_c   1.000
_cell.angle_alpha   90.00
_cell.angle_beta   90.00
_cell.angle_gamma   90.00
#
_symmetry.space_group_name_H-M   'P 1'
#
loop_
_entity.id
_entity.type
_entity.pdbx_description
1 polymer ?
#
loop_
_entity_poly.entity_id
_entity_poly.type
_entity_poly.pdbx_seq_one_letter_code
_entity_poly.pdbx_strand_id
1 'polypeptide(L)'
;MKQLLPLDRVSKATGLKLDQQTIVLTFSLQTPEQTDQYIDALNVVTVLYEDALLHGGAMTEAGHAEWQRLNKQIAFWAHMTDLAMPQRRGWFRRKTIHPIAWTTLLRTLSPDAPIIKARATGLGR
;
A
#
# COMPACT_ATOMS: atom_id res chain seq x y z
N MET A 1 8.66 5.59 -14.90
CA MET A 1 8.24 5.52 -13.49
C MET A 1 7.96 6.92 -12.99
N LYS A 2 6.76 7.14 -12.45
CA LYS A 2 6.38 8.41 -11.85
C LYS A 2 7.11 8.62 -10.52
N GLN A 3 7.38 9.88 -10.17
CA GLN A 3 8.03 10.22 -8.91
C GLN A 3 6.97 10.36 -7.80
N LEU A 4 7.19 9.65 -6.69
CA LEU A 4 6.37 9.78 -5.48
C LEU A 4 6.73 11.06 -4.73
N LEU A 5 5.74 11.79 -4.24
CA LEU A 5 5.93 12.92 -3.34
C LEU A 5 6.60 12.49 -2.01
N PRO A 6 7.22 13.42 -1.27
CA PRO A 6 7.84 13.10 0.03
C PRO A 6 6.90 12.35 0.99
N LEU A 7 7.42 11.29 1.63
CA LEU A 7 6.60 10.36 2.44
C LEU A 7 5.95 11.02 3.65
N ASP A 8 6.56 12.06 4.20
CA ASP A 8 6.00 12.87 5.28
C ASP A 8 4.71 13.57 4.85
N ARG A 9 4.69 14.13 3.64
CA ARG A 9 3.50 14.77 3.06
C ARG A 9 2.40 13.76 2.78
N VAL A 10 2.76 12.64 2.15
CA VAL A 10 1.83 11.55 1.83
C VAL A 10 1.23 10.94 3.11
N SER A 11 2.05 10.71 4.14
CA SER A 11 1.58 10.17 5.42
C SER A 11 0.60 11.13 6.10
N LYS A 12 0.86 12.44 6.05
CA LYS A 12 -0.04 13.45 6.59
C LYS A 12 -1.38 13.51 5.84
N ALA A 13 -1.35 13.41 4.51
CA ALA A 13 -2.54 13.48 3.68
C ALA A 13 -3.43 12.23 3.77
N THR A 14 -2.81 11.05 3.88
CA THR A 14 -3.52 9.76 3.93
C THR A 14 -3.87 9.32 5.35
N GLY A 15 -3.23 9.90 6.37
CA GLY A 15 -3.31 9.41 7.75
C GLY A 15 -2.63 8.06 7.97
N LEU A 16 -1.93 7.52 6.97
CA LEU A 16 -1.23 6.25 7.07
C LEU A 16 0.22 6.47 7.45
N LYS A 17 0.76 5.57 8.27
CA LYS A 17 2.19 5.55 8.58
C LYS A 17 2.94 4.83 7.45
N LEU A 18 3.33 5.59 6.43
CA LEU A 18 4.06 5.07 5.27
C LEU A 18 5.56 5.34 5.44
N ASP A 19 6.29 4.33 5.91
CA ASP A 19 7.75 4.35 5.88
C ASP A 19 8.30 3.73 4.59
N GLN A 20 9.60 3.93 4.36
CA GLN A 20 10.27 3.43 3.15
C GLN A 20 10.13 1.91 3.00
N GLN A 21 10.15 1.17 4.11
CA GLN A 21 10.03 -0.29 4.08
C GLN A 21 8.63 -0.72 3.62
N THR A 22 7.60 -0.06 4.15
CA THR A 22 6.19 -0.29 3.79
C THR A 22 5.99 -0.03 2.30
N ILE A 23 6.46 1.11 1.79
CA ILE A 23 6.33 1.46 0.36
C ILE A 23 7.04 0.46 -0.55
N VAL A 24 8.29 0.09 -0.23
CA VAL A 24 9.04 -0.91 -1.00
C VAL A 24 8.32 -2.25 -1.00
N LEU A 25 7.78 -2.67 0.14
CA LEU A 25 7.00 -3.90 0.24
C LEU A 25 5.72 -3.80 -0.60
N THR A 26 4.97 -2.70 -0.53
CA THR A 26 3.77 -2.49 -1.34
C THR A 26 4.07 -2.63 -2.84
N PHE A 27 5.13 -1.97 -3.33
CA PHE A 27 5.53 -2.07 -4.73
C PHE A 27 5.93 -3.49 -5.13
N SER A 28 6.55 -4.26 -4.22
CA SER A 28 6.88 -5.67 -4.48
C SER A 28 5.66 -6.59 -4.62
N LEU A 29 4.48 -6.15 -4.19
CA LEU A 29 3.21 -6.87 -4.33
C LEU A 29 2.46 -6.53 -5.62
N GLN A 30 2.87 -5.46 -6.31
CA GLN A 30 2.16 -4.86 -7.44
C GLN A 30 2.83 -5.20 -8.78
N THR A 31 2.06 -5.18 -9.87
CA THR A 31 2.64 -5.07 -11.21
C THR A 31 3.21 -3.66 -11.45
N PRO A 32 4.06 -3.45 -12.46
CA PRO A 32 4.54 -2.11 -12.80
C PRO A 32 3.40 -1.10 -13.04
N GLU A 33 2.33 -1.52 -13.72
CA GLU A 33 1.18 -0.67 -14.00
C GLU A 33 0.41 -0.31 -12.73
N GLN A 34 0.22 -1.27 -11.82
CA GLN A 34 -0.40 -1.04 -10.52
C GLN A 34 0.46 -0.13 -9.63
N THR A 35 1.79 -0.24 -9.75
CA THR A 35 2.74 0.63 -9.05
C THR A 35 2.60 2.07 -9.51
N ASP A 36 2.58 2.31 -10.83
CA ASP A 36 2.39 3.66 -11.38
C ASP A 36 1.02 4.24 -10.98
N GLN A 37 -0.06 3.44 -11.04
CA GLN A 37 -1.39 3.85 -10.58
C GLN A 37 -1.43 4.17 -9.08
N TYR A 38 -0.68 3.44 -8.25
CA TYR A 38 -0.63 3.66 -6.82
C TYR A 38 0.18 4.92 -6.48
N ILE A 39 1.29 5.18 -7.17
CA ILE A 39 2.05 6.43 -7.05
C ILE A 39 1.17 7.63 -7.42
N ASP A 40 0.41 7.53 -8.52
CA ASP A 40 -0.56 8.56 -8.90
C ASP A 40 -1.59 8.79 -7.79
N ALA A 41 -2.17 7.72 -7.26
CA ALA A 41 -3.18 7.82 -6.21
C ALA A 41 -2.65 8.56 -4.97
N LEU A 42 -1.43 8.21 -4.52
CA LEU A 42 -0.76 8.86 -3.39
C LEU A 42 -0.50 10.34 -3.67
N ASN A 43 -0.02 10.66 -4.87
CA ASN A 43 0.26 12.04 -5.27
C ASN A 43 -1.03 12.88 -5.35
N VAL A 44 -2.08 12.38 -5.99
CA VAL A 44 -3.35 13.10 -6.16
C VAL A 44 -4.04 13.31 -4.83
N VAL A 45 -4.10 12.30 -3.95
CA VAL A 45 -4.65 12.46 -2.59
C VAL A 45 -3.88 13.52 -1.80
N THR A 46 -2.55 13.54 -1.94
CA THR A 46 -1.72 14.54 -1.26
C THR A 46 -2.03 15.95 -1.76
N VAL A 47 -2.14 16.14 -3.08
CA VAL A 47 -2.49 17.43 -3.67
C VAL A 47 -3.89 17.88 -3.25
N LEU A 48 -4.89 17.00 -3.31
CA LEU A 48 -6.25 17.31 -2.88
C LEU A 48 -6.32 17.70 -1.40
N TYR A 49 -5.58 16.99 -0.54
CA TYR A 49 -5.52 17.30 0.88
C TYR A 49 -4.88 18.68 1.13
N GLU A 50 -3.78 18.99 0.46
CA GLU A 50 -3.09 20.27 0.62
C GLU A 50 -3.90 21.44 0.06
N ASP A 51 -4.56 21.25 -1.09
CA ASP A 51 -5.50 22.22 -1.67
C ASP A 51 -6.65 22.51 -0.71
N ALA A 52 -7.26 21.47 -0.13
CA ALA A 52 -8.29 21.64 0.88
C ALA A 52 -7.77 22.39 2.11
N LEU A 53 -6.55 22.12 2.58
CA LEU A 53 -5.96 22.87 3.70
C LEU A 53 -5.79 24.37 3.37
N LEU A 54 -5.35 24.70 2.16
CA LEU A 54 -5.22 26.09 1.71
C LEU A 54 -6.58 26.80 1.63
N HIS A 55 -7.65 26.04 1.40
CA HIS A 55 -9.02 26.54 1.29
C HIS A 55 -9.88 26.25 2.53
N GLY A 56 -9.27 26.14 3.71
CA GLY A 56 -10.01 26.04 4.99
C GLY A 56 -10.78 24.74 5.18
N GLY A 57 -10.34 23.65 4.54
CA GLY A 57 -10.99 22.34 4.52
C GLY A 57 -12.04 22.18 3.42
N ALA A 58 -12.26 23.20 2.57
CA ALA A 58 -13.22 23.10 1.48
C ALA A 58 -12.66 22.25 0.33
N MET A 59 -13.53 21.41 -0.25
CA MET A 59 -13.21 20.62 -1.44
C MET A 59 -14.46 20.59 -2.34
N THR A 60 -14.28 20.57 -3.66
CA THR A 60 -15.41 20.37 -4.58
C THR A 60 -16.01 18.99 -4.42
N GLU A 61 -17.27 18.79 -4.81
CA GLU A 61 -17.92 17.47 -4.76
C GLU A 61 -17.14 16.41 -5.55
N ALA A 62 -16.69 16.77 -6.76
CA ALA A 62 -15.84 15.90 -7.58
C ALA A 62 -14.50 15.58 -6.89
N GLY A 63 -13.87 16.58 -6.26
CA GLY A 63 -12.65 16.37 -5.47
C GLY A 63 -12.88 15.43 -4.30
N HIS A 64 -14.01 15.57 -3.59
CA HIS A 64 -14.35 14.71 -2.46
C HIS A 64 -14.59 13.26 -2.90
N ALA A 65 -15.33 13.05 -3.99
CA ALA A 65 -15.57 11.72 -4.55
C ALA A 65 -14.27 11.04 -4.99
N GLU A 66 -13.38 11.79 -5.65
CA GLU A 66 -12.09 11.27 -6.07
C GLU A 66 -11.19 10.96 -4.87
N TRP A 67 -11.14 11.84 -3.87
CA TRP A 67 -10.41 11.61 -2.63
C TRP A 67 -10.87 10.33 -1.91
N GLN A 68 -12.19 10.09 -1.82
CA GLN A 68 -12.72 8.86 -1.25
C GLN A 68 -12.32 7.62 -2.05
N ARG A 69 -12.40 7.68 -3.39
CA ARG A 69 -12.02 6.56 -4.28
C ARG A 69 -10.55 6.20 -4.10
N LEU A 70 -9.68 7.21 -4.13
CA LEU A 70 -8.24 7.02 -4.01
C LEU A 70 -7.84 6.52 -2.60
N ASN A 71 -8.46 7.03 -1.54
CA ASN A 71 -8.20 6.52 -0.18
C ASN A 71 -8.58 5.05 -0.02
N LYS A 72 -9.67 4.58 -0.66
CA LYS A 72 -10.01 3.14 -0.66
C LYS A 72 -8.92 2.30 -1.33
N GLN A 73 -8.42 2.76 -2.48
CA GLN A 73 -7.32 2.09 -3.18
C GLN A 73 -6.04 2.07 -2.33
N ILE A 74 -5.73 3.18 -1.66
CA ILE A 74 -4.55 3.31 -0.81
C ILE A 74 -4.67 2.41 0.43
N ALA A 75 -5.81 2.42 1.11
CA ALA A 75 -6.07 1.59 2.27
C ALA A 75 -6.02 0.09 1.94
N PHE A 76 -6.53 -0.31 0.76
CA PHE A 76 -6.42 -1.69 0.29
C PHE A 76 -4.97 -2.15 0.22
N TRP A 77 -4.09 -1.37 -0.43
CA TRP A 77 -2.68 -1.74 -0.56
C TRP A 77 -1.91 -1.68 0.75
N ALA A 78 -2.24 -0.73 1.63
CA ALA A 78 -1.71 -0.70 2.99
C ALA A 78 -2.09 -1.98 3.76
N HIS A 79 -3.34 -2.42 3.66
CA HIS A 79 -3.80 -3.66 4.29
C HIS A 79 -3.11 -4.90 3.72
N MET A 80 -2.96 -5.01 2.39
CA MET A 80 -2.22 -6.12 1.77
C MET A 80 -0.77 -6.17 2.23
N THR A 81 -0.15 -5.00 2.38
CA THR A 81 1.23 -4.87 2.87
C THR A 81 1.37 -5.34 4.31
N ASP A 82 0.43 -4.97 5.18
CA ASP A 82 0.39 -5.43 6.57
C ASP A 82 0.24 -6.96 6.67
N LEU A 83 -0.67 -7.55 5.88
CA LEU A 83 -0.82 -9.00 5.80
C LEU A 83 0.44 -9.71 5.29
N ALA A 84 1.21 -9.05 4.41
CA ALA A 84 2.44 -9.57 3.86
C ALA A 84 3.65 -9.46 4.81
N MET A 85 3.56 -8.65 5.87
CA MET A 85 4.66 -8.46 6.81
C MET A 85 4.92 -9.73 7.65
N PRO A 86 6.15 -10.29 7.63
CA PRO A 86 6.49 -11.44 8.44
C PRO A 86 6.48 -11.08 9.93
N GLN A 87 5.74 -11.83 10.73
CA GLN A 87 5.72 -11.68 12.19
C GLN A 87 6.66 -12.70 12.84
N ARG A 88 7.30 -12.33 13.96
CA ARG A 88 8.09 -13.26 14.77
C ARG A 88 7.14 -14.16 15.55
N ARG A 89 7.17 -15.47 15.29
CA ARG A 89 6.33 -16.46 16.01
C ARG A 89 7.12 -17.70 16.45
N GLY A 90 6.66 -18.31 17.54
CA GLY A 90 7.20 -19.56 18.11
C GLY A 90 8.45 -19.39 18.98
N TRP A 91 8.84 -20.48 19.65
CA TRP A 91 9.98 -20.50 20.59
C TRP A 91 11.33 -20.19 19.91
N PHE A 92 11.43 -20.42 18.59
CA PHE A 92 12.59 -20.12 17.75
C PHE A 92 12.50 -18.79 16.96
N ARG A 93 11.51 -17.94 17.24
CA ARG A 93 11.32 -16.60 16.61
C ARG A 93 11.44 -16.57 15.07
N ARG A 94 11.04 -17.63 14.36
CA ARG A 94 11.08 -17.63 12.89
C ARG A 94 10.11 -16.56 12.37
N LYS A 95 10.57 -15.78 11.38
CA LYS A 95 9.76 -14.76 10.71
C LYS A 95 8.90 -15.45 9.66
N THR A 96 7.59 -15.53 9.90
CA THR A 96 6.65 -16.13 8.93
C THR A 96 5.39 -15.28 8.82
N ILE A 97 4.75 -15.32 7.64
CA ILE A 97 3.42 -14.74 7.45
C ILE A 97 2.39 -15.66 8.10
N HIS A 98 1.40 -15.06 8.79
CA HIS A 98 0.31 -15.80 9.41
C HIS A 98 -0.45 -16.65 8.38
N PRO A 99 -0.83 -17.91 8.65
CA PRO A 99 -1.56 -18.75 7.70
C PRO A 99 -2.85 -18.10 7.17
N ILE A 100 -3.65 -17.48 8.04
CA ILE A 100 -4.86 -16.73 7.64
C ILE A 100 -4.50 -15.55 6.70
N ALA A 101 -3.51 -14.72 7.06
CA ALA A 101 -3.06 -13.61 6.22
C ALA A 101 -2.60 -14.12 4.85
N TRP A 102 -1.88 -15.25 4.83
CA TRP A 102 -1.46 -15.89 3.60
C TRP A 102 -2.63 -16.33 2.73
N THR A 103 -3.64 -16.99 3.30
CA THR A 103 -4.84 -17.40 2.57
C THR A 103 -5.57 -16.18 1.99
N THR A 104 -5.64 -15.07 2.73
CA THR A 104 -6.20 -13.81 2.21
C THR A 104 -5.38 -13.30 1.03
N LEU A 105 -4.05 -13.21 1.15
CA LEU A 105 -3.18 -12.76 0.07
C LEU A 105 -3.34 -13.61 -1.20
N LEU A 106 -3.44 -14.93 -1.08
CA LEU A 106 -3.66 -15.85 -2.21
C LEU A 106 -4.99 -15.63 -2.93
N ARG A 107 -6.02 -15.15 -2.24
CA ARG A 107 -7.35 -14.88 -2.82
C ARG A 107 -7.45 -13.48 -3.42
N THR A 108 -6.62 -12.55 -2.95
CA THR A 108 -6.77 -11.12 -3.24
C THR A 108 -5.72 -10.62 -4.24
N LEU A 109 -4.48 -11.12 -4.16
CA LEU A 109 -3.42 -10.73 -5.09
C LEU A 109 -3.44 -11.60 -6.35
N SER A 110 -2.90 -11.06 -7.44
CA SER A 110 -2.67 -11.84 -8.65
C SER A 110 -1.79 -13.06 -8.34
N PRO A 111 -2.05 -14.26 -8.89
CA PRO A 111 -1.18 -15.42 -8.76
C PRO A 111 0.27 -15.14 -9.18
N ASP A 112 0.46 -14.17 -10.07
CA ASP A 112 1.77 -13.74 -10.55
C ASP A 112 2.52 -12.79 -9.61
N ALA A 113 1.90 -12.39 -8.50
CA ALA A 113 2.52 -11.51 -7.52
C ALA A 113 3.85 -12.10 -7.02
N PRO A 114 4.95 -11.32 -6.99
CA PRO A 114 6.28 -11.81 -6.63
C PRO A 114 6.33 -12.56 -5.29
N ILE A 115 5.57 -12.12 -4.29
CA ILE A 115 5.50 -12.79 -2.98
C ILE A 115 4.86 -14.18 -3.05
N ILE A 116 3.89 -14.38 -3.95
CA ILE A 116 3.22 -15.67 -4.18
C ILE A 116 4.19 -16.62 -4.89
N LYS A 117 4.88 -16.14 -5.94
CA LYS A 117 5.89 -16.91 -6.67
C LYS A 117 7.08 -17.32 -5.80
N ALA A 118 7.63 -16.41 -5.00
CA ALA A 118 8.80 -16.67 -4.16
C ALA A 118 8.56 -17.78 -3.11
N ARG A 119 7.32 -17.94 -2.64
CA ARG A 119 6.96 -19.04 -1.72
C ARG A 119 6.69 -20.35 -2.46
N ALA A 120 6.08 -20.29 -3.64
CA ALA A 120 5.81 -21.49 -4.46
C ALA A 120 7.11 -22.19 -4.90
N THR A 121 8.20 -21.45 -5.11
CA THR A 121 9.51 -21.98 -5.49
C THR A 121 10.35 -22.51 -4.33
N GLY A 122 9.87 -22.41 -3.08
CA GLY A 122 10.58 -22.96 -1.91
C GLY A 122 11.88 -22.22 -1.51
N LEU A 123 12.20 -21.08 -2.13
CA LEU A 123 13.45 -20.33 -1.91
C LEU A 123 13.43 -19.42 -0.66
N GLY A 124 12.50 -19.64 0.26
CA GLY A 124 12.36 -18.89 1.51
C GLY A 124 12.74 -19.69 2.76
N ARG A 125 13.80 -20.49 2.70
CA ARG A 125 14.41 -21.12 3.88
C ARG A 125 15.75 -20.51 4.20
#